data_AF-A0A270NB15-F1
#
_entry.id   AF-A0A270NB15-F1
#
_cell.length_a   1.000
_cell.length_b   1.000
_cell.length_c   1.000
_cell.angle_alpha   90.00
_cell.angle_beta   90.00
_cell.angle_gamma   90.00
#
_symmetry.space_group_name_H-M   'P 1'
#
loop_
_entity.id
_entity.type
_entity.pdbx_description
1 polymer ?
#
loop_
_entity_poly.entity_id
_entity_poly.type
_entity_poly.pdbx_seq_one_letter_code
_entity_poly.pdbx_strand_id
1 'polypeptide(L)'
;MMKMKAITAVAALLLLGTTQARSSAEWNLKGANRSEGRVVLTLVSKTPELTPANRQAAEQTATRQCATWGLPAAELNGEIERACDGRSRFGKCKRWQFTMPLQCSAAVSQ
;
A
#
# COMPACT_ATOMS: atom_id res chain seq x y z
N MET A 1 33.60 58.65 -12.78
CA MET A 1 34.10 57.44 -12.08
C MET A 1 33.22 57.19 -10.87
N MET A 2 32.41 56.14 -10.88
CA MET A 2 31.72 55.61 -9.70
C MET A 2 31.46 54.12 -9.95
N LYS A 3 32.17 53.30 -9.18
CA LYS A 3 31.96 51.86 -9.08
C LYS A 3 30.77 51.65 -8.13
N MET A 4 29.66 51.12 -8.59
CA MET A 4 28.61 50.62 -7.70
C MET A 4 28.26 49.19 -8.07
N LYS A 5 28.30 48.36 -7.03
CA LYS A 5 28.43 46.91 -7.05
C LYS A 5 27.10 46.23 -7.34
N ALA A 6 27.20 45.09 -8.01
CA ALA A 6 26.12 44.15 -8.26
C ALA A 6 25.42 43.70 -6.96
N ILE A 7 24.10 43.60 -7.01
CA ILE A 7 23.32 42.76 -6.10
C ILE A 7 22.40 41.91 -6.98
N THR A 8 22.95 40.81 -7.47
CA THR A 8 22.20 39.76 -8.17
C THR A 8 21.43 38.98 -7.11
N ALA A 9 20.12 39.24 -6.99
CA ALA A 9 19.25 38.48 -6.11
C ALA A 9 19.02 37.08 -6.69
N VAL A 10 19.80 36.10 -6.23
CA VAL A 10 19.58 34.68 -6.51
C VAL A 10 18.40 34.22 -5.65
N ALA A 11 17.19 34.24 -6.21
CA ALA A 11 16.03 33.61 -5.60
C ALA A 11 16.20 32.08 -5.70
N ALA A 12 16.78 31.48 -4.67
CA ALA A 12 16.81 30.03 -4.52
C ALA A 12 15.37 29.53 -4.35
N LEU A 13 14.85 28.85 -5.37
CA LEU A 13 13.64 28.04 -5.28
C LEU A 13 13.87 26.91 -4.28
N LEU A 14 13.53 27.15 -3.01
CA LEU A 14 13.31 26.11 -2.02
C LEU A 14 11.98 25.42 -2.35
N LEU A 15 11.99 24.53 -3.34
CA LEU A 15 11.00 23.46 -3.46
C LEU A 15 11.22 22.50 -2.29
N LEU A 16 10.66 22.87 -1.14
CA LEU A 16 10.42 21.97 -0.02
C LEU A 16 9.37 20.94 -0.48
N GLY A 17 9.83 19.96 -1.27
CA GLY A 17 9.13 18.73 -1.51
C GLY A 17 8.99 18.02 -0.17
N THR A 18 7.92 18.34 0.55
CA THR A 18 7.50 17.54 1.70
C THR A 18 7.13 16.18 1.14
N THR A 19 8.08 15.25 1.21
CA THR A 19 7.78 13.83 1.10
C THR A 19 6.88 13.52 2.29
N GLN A 20 5.57 13.71 2.10
CA GLN A 20 4.58 13.17 3.00
C GLN A 20 4.80 11.66 2.93
N ALA A 21 5.52 11.14 3.92
CA ALA A 21 5.65 9.72 4.16
C ALA A 21 4.24 9.20 4.44
N ARG A 22 3.50 8.91 3.36
CA ARG A 22 2.23 8.21 3.41
C ARG A 22 2.62 6.85 3.92
N SER A 23 2.45 6.62 5.22
CA SER A 23 2.56 5.30 5.83
C SER A 23 1.57 4.43 5.07
N SER A 24 2.03 3.74 4.02
CA SER A 24 1.22 2.76 3.33
C SER A 24 0.87 1.69 4.34
N ALA A 25 -0.39 1.24 4.32
CA ALA A 25 -0.77 0.11 5.14
C ALA A 25 0.13 -1.08 4.78
N GLU A 26 0.85 -1.60 5.78
CA GLU A 26 1.82 -2.67 5.57
C GLU A 26 1.08 -4.00 5.47
N TRP A 27 0.82 -4.44 4.24
CA TRP A 27 0.26 -5.74 3.96
C TRP A 27 1.34 -6.81 4.07
N ASN A 28 1.02 -7.86 4.83
CA ASN A 28 1.89 -9.01 5.04
C ASN A 28 1.45 -10.18 4.17
N LEU A 29 2.40 -10.95 3.65
CA LEU A 29 2.10 -12.16 2.90
C LEU A 29 1.61 -13.26 3.85
N LYS A 30 0.35 -13.69 3.71
CA LYS A 30 -0.23 -14.83 4.44
C LYS A 30 0.05 -16.15 3.70
N GLY A 31 0.06 -16.11 2.37
CA GLY A 31 0.37 -17.27 1.54
C GLY A 31 0.49 -16.91 0.06
N ALA A 32 1.17 -17.75 -0.71
CA ALA A 32 1.32 -17.60 -2.15
C ALA A 32 1.40 -18.97 -2.83
N ASN A 33 0.67 -19.17 -3.92
CA ASN A 33 0.69 -20.38 -4.73
C ASN A 33 0.91 -20.02 -6.20
N ARG A 34 2.09 -20.34 -6.72
CA ARG A 34 2.46 -20.03 -8.11
C ARG A 34 1.65 -20.81 -9.14
N SER A 35 1.37 -22.10 -8.90
CA SER A 35 0.65 -22.93 -9.88
C SER A 35 -0.82 -22.50 -10.03
N GLU A 36 -1.39 -21.93 -8.97
CA GLU A 36 -2.74 -21.35 -8.98
C GLU A 36 -2.74 -19.85 -9.32
N GLY A 37 -1.57 -19.21 -9.39
CA GLY A 37 -1.44 -17.76 -9.53
C GLY A 37 -2.05 -16.97 -8.37
N ARG A 38 -2.14 -17.55 -7.17
CA ARG A 38 -2.84 -16.95 -6.03
C ARG A 38 -1.87 -16.33 -5.03
N VAL A 39 -2.19 -15.13 -4.56
CA VAL A 39 -1.49 -14.42 -3.46
C VAL A 39 -2.52 -14.05 -2.40
N VAL A 40 -2.24 -14.35 -1.14
CA VAL A 40 -3.12 -13.98 -0.02
C VAL A 40 -2.36 -13.05 0.91
N LEU A 41 -2.90 -11.85 1.09
CA LEU A 41 -2.33 -10.83 1.96
C LEU A 41 -3.16 -10.65 3.23
N THR A 42 -2.53 -10.16 4.29
CA THR A 42 -3.21 -9.77 5.52
C THR A 42 -2.76 -8.42 6.04
N LEU A 43 -3.68 -7.67 6.63
CA LEU A 43 -3.43 -6.36 7.25
C LEU A 43 -4.13 -6.30 8.59
N VAL A 44 -3.43 -5.83 9.62
CA VAL A 44 -4.04 -5.50 10.90
C VAL A 44 -4.23 -3.99 10.98
N SER A 45 -5.47 -3.54 11.17
CA SER A 45 -5.83 -2.12 11.28
C SER A 45 -6.52 -1.82 12.61
N LYS A 46 -6.41 -0.57 13.08
CA LYS A 46 -7.24 -0.05 14.18
C LYS A 46 -8.65 0.34 13.71
N THR A 47 -8.85 0.54 12.40
CA THR A 47 -10.14 0.87 11.80
C THR A 47 -10.87 -0.39 11.32
N PRO A 48 -12.21 -0.44 11.42
CA PRO A 48 -13.01 -1.56 10.93
C PRO A 48 -13.12 -1.60 9.40
N GLU A 49 -12.56 -0.63 8.68
CA GLU A 49 -12.71 -0.50 7.23
C GLU A 49 -11.37 -0.31 6.53
N LEU A 50 -11.28 -0.81 5.30
CA LEU A 50 -10.19 -0.55 4.38
C LEU A 50 -10.48 0.72 3.58
N THR A 51 -9.51 1.63 3.56
CA THR A 51 -9.53 2.80 2.69
C THR A 51 -9.21 2.39 1.23
N PRO A 52 -9.54 3.22 0.23
CA PRO A 52 -9.07 3.00 -1.14
C PRO A 52 -7.53 2.86 -1.22
N ALA A 53 -6.80 3.65 -0.43
CA ALA A 53 -5.34 3.55 -0.36
C ALA A 53 -4.86 2.20 0.20
N ASN A 54 -5.56 1.62 1.18
CA ASN A 54 -5.24 0.28 1.69
C ASN A 54 -5.44 -0.79 0.62
N ARG A 55 -6.51 -0.70 -0.17
CA ARG A 55 -6.78 -1.63 -1.28
C ARG A 55 -5.69 -1.52 -2.35
N GLN A 56 -5.38 -0.31 -2.79
CA GLN A 56 -4.30 -0.08 -3.77
C GLN A 56 -2.95 -0.59 -3.26
N ALA A 57 -2.63 -0.41 -1.96
CA ALA A 57 -1.40 -0.93 -1.38
C ALA A 57 -1.36 -2.47 -1.36
N ALA A 58 -2.48 -3.16 -1.17
CA ALA A 58 -2.56 -4.62 -1.30
C ALA A 58 -2.27 -5.06 -2.74
N GLU A 59 -2.92 -4.47 -3.72
CA GLU A 59 -2.73 -4.79 -5.15
C GLU A 59 -1.28 -4.56 -5.58
N GLN A 60 -0.66 -3.45 -5.18
CA GLN A 60 0.76 -3.19 -5.44
C GLN A 60 1.66 -4.23 -4.77
N THR A 61 1.33 -4.65 -3.54
CA THR A 61 2.11 -5.65 -2.80
C THR A 61 2.02 -7.02 -3.45
N ALA A 62 0.81 -7.43 -3.85
CA ALA A 62 0.60 -8.66 -4.59
C ALA A 62 1.23 -8.61 -5.98
N THR A 63 1.17 -7.47 -6.67
CA THR A 63 1.84 -7.27 -7.96
C THR A 63 3.34 -7.48 -7.85
N ARG A 64 4.00 -6.94 -6.80
CA ARG A 64 5.42 -7.21 -6.54
C ARG A 64 5.70 -8.70 -6.33
N GLN A 65 4.80 -9.42 -5.64
CA GLN A 65 4.92 -10.86 -5.46
C GLN A 65 4.73 -11.61 -6.79
N CYS A 66 3.71 -11.27 -7.58
CA CYS A 66 3.43 -11.86 -8.90
C CYS A 66 4.57 -11.61 -9.90
N ALA A 67 5.23 -10.46 -9.82
CA ALA A 67 6.38 -10.13 -10.66
C ALA A 67 7.53 -11.12 -10.48
N THR A 68 7.70 -11.71 -9.28
CA THR A 68 8.68 -12.78 -9.05
C THR A 68 8.40 -14.06 -9.85
N TRP A 69 7.18 -14.21 -10.36
CA TRP A 69 6.74 -15.31 -11.21
C TRP A 69 6.65 -14.92 -12.69
N GLY A 70 7.00 -13.68 -13.05
CA GLY A 70 6.90 -13.16 -14.41
C GLY A 70 5.51 -12.63 -14.78
N LEU A 71 4.62 -12.42 -13.80
CA LEU A 71 3.29 -11.87 -14.03
C LEU A 71 3.24 -10.40 -13.60
N PRO A 72 2.83 -9.47 -14.47
CA PRO A 72 2.97 -8.03 -14.25
C PRO A 72 1.93 -7.42 -13.32
N ALA A 73 0.85 -8.12 -12.98
CA ALA A 73 -0.25 -7.56 -12.19
C ALA A 73 -0.86 -8.57 -11.24
N ALA A 74 -1.58 -8.04 -10.25
CA ALA A 74 -2.44 -8.78 -9.35
C ALA A 74 -3.75 -8.03 -9.13
N GLU A 75 -4.87 -8.74 -9.15
CA GLU A 75 -6.21 -8.19 -8.91
C GLU A 75 -6.93 -8.95 -7.80
N LEU A 76 -7.91 -8.31 -7.16
CA LEU A 76 -8.72 -8.96 -6.13
C LEU A 76 -9.45 -10.19 -6.72
N ASN A 77 -9.31 -11.33 -6.06
CA ASN A 77 -9.94 -12.58 -6.48
C ASN A 77 -10.70 -13.23 -5.32
N GLY A 78 -11.90 -12.69 -5.06
CA GLY A 78 -12.81 -13.18 -4.02
C GLY A 78 -13.19 -12.11 -3.00
N GLU A 79 -13.76 -12.57 -1.89
CA GLU A 79 -14.19 -11.70 -0.80
C GLU A 79 -13.03 -11.30 0.10
N ILE A 80 -13.05 -10.06 0.59
CA ILE A 80 -12.12 -9.59 1.61
C ILE A 80 -12.68 -9.98 2.97
N GLU A 81 -12.05 -10.94 3.63
CA GLU A 81 -12.46 -11.35 4.98
C GLU A 81 -12.02 -10.29 6.00
N ARG A 82 -12.88 -10.06 7.00
CA ARG A 82 -12.58 -9.18 8.14
C ARG A 82 -12.88 -9.92 9.44
N ALA A 83 -11.87 -10.08 10.28
CA ALA A 83 -11.97 -10.70 11.59
C ALA A 83 -11.55 -9.73 12.70
N CYS A 84 -12.12 -9.92 13.89
CA CYS A 84 -11.67 -9.18 15.06
C CYS A 84 -10.35 -9.75 15.59
N ASP A 85 -9.29 -8.95 15.56
CA ASP A 85 -7.98 -9.27 16.14
C ASP A 85 -7.87 -8.65 17.54
N GLY A 86 -8.28 -9.47 18.52
CA GLY A 86 -8.25 -9.14 19.92
C GLY A 86 -9.45 -8.31 20.38
N ARG A 87 -10.00 -8.71 21.54
CA ARG A 87 -11.10 -8.00 22.19
C ARG A 87 -10.59 -7.19 23.38
N SER A 88 -11.26 -6.07 23.66
CA SER A 88 -11.08 -5.30 24.87
C SER A 88 -11.79 -5.96 26.05
N ARG A 89 -11.49 -5.49 27.28
CA ARG A 89 -12.17 -5.94 28.50
C ARG A 89 -13.69 -5.78 28.42
N PHE A 90 -14.17 -4.81 27.63
CA PHE A 90 -15.60 -4.52 27.43
C PHE A 90 -16.16 -5.16 26.15
N GLY A 91 -15.51 -6.17 25.58
CA GLY A 91 -15.99 -6.92 24.43
C GLY A 91 -15.85 -6.23 23.06
N LYS A 92 -15.51 -4.94 23.01
CA LYS A 92 -15.24 -4.20 21.76
C LYS A 92 -13.99 -4.72 21.08
N CYS A 93 -13.99 -4.74 19.75
CA CYS A 93 -12.83 -5.12 18.97
C CYS A 93 -11.69 -4.09 19.09
N LYS A 94 -10.46 -4.55 19.36
CA LYS A 94 -9.29 -3.67 19.49
C LYS A 94 -8.64 -3.36 18.15
N ARG A 95 -8.54 -4.37 17.29
CA ARG A 95 -7.96 -4.28 15.94
C ARG A 95 -8.73 -5.21 15.00
N TRP A 96 -8.64 -4.94 13.72
CA TRP A 96 -9.29 -5.69 12.68
C TRP A 96 -8.24 -6.31 11.79
N GLN A 97 -8.30 -7.62 11.62
CA GLN A 97 -7.49 -8.33 10.65
C GLN A 97 -8.28 -8.49 9.37
N PHE A 98 -7.70 -8.03 8.26
CA PHE A 98 -8.22 -8.22 6.92
C PHE A 98 -7.42 -9.34 6.24
N THR A 99 -8.10 -10.21 5.50
CA THR A 99 -7.46 -11.16 4.58
C THR A 99 -7.95 -10.84 3.17
N MET A 100 -7.02 -10.61 2.24
CA MET A 100 -7.33 -10.28 0.86
C MET A 100 -6.74 -11.34 -0.07
N PRO A 101 -7.57 -12.12 -0.78
CA PRO A 101 -7.12 -13.01 -1.84
C PRO A 101 -6.95 -12.24 -3.15
N LEU A 102 -5.81 -12.40 -3.81
CA LEU A 102 -5.49 -11.78 -5.10
C LEU A 102 -5.05 -12.85 -6.11
N GLN A 103 -5.35 -12.60 -7.38
CA GLN A 103 -4.96 -13.41 -8.52
C GLN A 103 -3.92 -12.66 -9.36
N CYS A 104 -2.79 -13.31 -9.62
CA CYS A 104 -1.82 -12.85 -10.57
C CYS A 104 -2.36 -12.98 -11.98
N SER A 105 -2.14 -11.95 -12.80
CA SER A 105 -2.62 -11.88 -14.17
C SER A 105 -1.49 -11.46 -15.12
N ALA A 106 -1.58 -11.93 -16.37
CA ALA A 106 -0.73 -11.46 -17.47
C ALA A 106 -1.21 -10.11 -18.04
N ALA A 107 -2.45 -9.73 -17.74
CA ALA A 107 -3.01 -8.44 -18.13
C ALA A 107 -2.58 -7.37 -17.12
N VAL A 108 -2.14 -6.21 -17.61
CA VAL A 108 -1.96 -5.04 -16.76
C VAL A 108 -3.34 -4.43 -16.55
N SER A 109 -3.87 -4.52 -15.33
CA SER A 109 -5.10 -3.83 -14.94
C SER A 109 -4.90 -2.32 -15.18
N GLN A 110 -5.68 -1.74 -16.10
CA GLN A 110 -5.60 -0.32 -16.50
C GLN A 110 -6.28 0.61 -15.51
#